data_AF-A0A7C3MAB4-F1
#
_entry.id   AF-A0A7C3MAB4-F1
#
_cell.length_a   1.000
_cell.length_b   1.000
_cell.length_c   1.000
_cell.angle_alpha   90.00
_cell.angle_beta   90.00
_cell.angle_gamma   90.00
#
_symmetry.space_group_name_H-M   'P 1'
#
loop_
_entity.id
_entity.type
_entity.pdbx_description
1 polymer ?
#
loop_
_entity_poly.entity_id
_entity_poly.type
_entity_poly.pdbx_seq_one_letter_code
_entity_poly.pdbx_strand_id
1 'polypeptide(L)'
;MELHAATWFERINVKGLNDDSRKAILKRVKDKLGFSKATEVLGISKGSMHNYLHGIRKIPDEVIFRALQHLEEGEFKEIVGSFERLKVLGILREDGSIDYPAILQALALATSDEYLKQAILRFAVDNFREDLKRILGMIPTNVVLKWEHGFEEFMTKRKKKGRVSHELIDYVINHPNTWLRNVFRHYVRYLY
;
A
#
# COMPACT_ATOMS: atom_id res chain seq x y z
N MET A 1 -12.65 -0.07 -40.54
CA MET A 1 -13.09 0.67 -39.34
C MET A 1 -11.85 0.88 -38.50
N GLU A 2 -11.20 2.03 -38.64
CA GLU A 2 -9.99 2.34 -37.87
C GLU A 2 -10.38 2.45 -36.39
N LEU A 3 -9.88 1.54 -35.58
CA LEU A 3 -9.96 1.63 -34.13
C LEU A 3 -9.05 2.79 -33.72
N HIS A 4 -9.59 4.01 -33.61
CA HIS A 4 -8.89 5.08 -32.92
C HIS A 4 -8.54 4.57 -31.53
N ALA A 5 -7.23 4.44 -31.25
CA ALA A 5 -6.76 4.08 -29.92
C ALA A 5 -7.30 5.15 -28.94
N ALA A 6 -8.15 4.73 -28.01
CA ALA A 6 -8.75 5.62 -27.02
C ALA A 6 -7.66 6.46 -26.35
N THR A 7 -7.81 7.77 -26.43
CA THR A 7 -6.83 8.71 -25.85
C THR A 7 -6.81 8.54 -24.32
N TRP A 8 -5.65 8.72 -23.68
CA TRP A 8 -5.47 8.34 -22.27
C TRP A 8 -6.50 8.99 -21.32
N PHE A 9 -6.89 10.24 -21.61
CA PHE A 9 -7.82 11.02 -20.79
C PHE A 9 -9.28 10.56 -20.91
N GLU A 10 -9.64 9.78 -21.95
CA GLU A 10 -10.99 9.18 -22.07
C GLU A 10 -11.23 8.09 -21.01
N ARG A 11 -10.15 7.51 -20.46
CA ARG A 11 -10.21 6.48 -19.42
C ARG A 11 -10.29 7.06 -18.01
N ILE A 12 -10.22 8.37 -17.88
CA ILE A 12 -10.15 9.09 -16.60
C ILE A 12 -11.57 9.45 -16.15
N ASN A 13 -12.02 8.86 -15.05
CA ASN A 13 -13.25 9.30 -14.39
C ASN A 13 -13.00 10.60 -13.61
N VAL A 14 -13.26 11.75 -14.25
CA VAL A 14 -13.05 13.08 -13.65
C VAL A 14 -13.88 13.34 -12.39
N LYS A 15 -14.95 12.57 -12.15
CA LYS A 15 -15.75 12.67 -10.91
C LYS A 15 -14.94 12.26 -9.68
N GLY A 16 -13.96 11.37 -9.84
CA GLY A 16 -13.07 10.93 -8.77
C GLY A 16 -11.94 11.89 -8.42
N LEU A 17 -11.86 13.03 -9.10
CA LEU A 17 -10.91 14.09 -8.77
C LEU A 17 -11.47 15.00 -7.68
N ASN A 18 -10.70 15.16 -6.60
CA ASN A 18 -10.94 16.14 -5.56
C ASN A 18 -10.65 17.58 -6.04
N ASP A 19 -11.11 18.56 -5.28
CA ASP A 19 -11.02 19.97 -5.70
C ASP A 19 -9.58 20.49 -5.80
N ASP A 20 -8.65 19.97 -4.98
CA ASP A 20 -7.23 20.35 -5.03
C ASP A 20 -6.57 19.86 -6.32
N SER A 21 -6.80 18.61 -6.71
CA SER A 21 -6.31 18.04 -7.96
C SER A 21 -6.95 18.69 -9.17
N ARG A 22 -8.26 18.98 -9.12
CA ARG A 22 -8.94 19.77 -10.17
C ARG A 22 -8.27 21.13 -10.36
N LYS A 23 -7.98 21.82 -9.27
CA LYS A 23 -7.29 23.12 -9.28
C LYS A 23 -5.85 23.00 -9.78
N ALA A 24 -5.13 21.95 -9.39
CA ALA A 24 -3.76 21.72 -9.84
C ALA A 24 -3.68 21.40 -11.34
N ILE A 25 -4.62 20.61 -11.87
CA ILE A 25 -4.79 20.36 -13.32
C ILE A 25 -5.05 21.68 -14.05
N LEU A 26 -6.02 22.47 -13.59
CA LEU A 26 -6.35 23.75 -14.19
C LEU A 26 -5.16 24.73 -14.15
N LYS A 27 -4.42 24.75 -13.03
CA LYS A 27 -3.22 25.56 -12.87
C LYS A 27 -2.13 25.13 -13.85
N ARG A 28 -1.86 23.82 -14.01
CA ARG A 28 -0.85 23.31 -14.96
C ARG A 28 -1.18 23.73 -16.38
N VAL A 29 -2.44 23.60 -16.82
CA VAL A 29 -2.86 24.02 -18.17
C VAL A 29 -2.68 25.53 -18.36
N LYS A 30 -3.06 26.33 -17.36
CA LYS A 30 -2.85 27.79 -17.39
C LYS A 30 -1.38 28.16 -17.45
N ASP A 31 -0.53 27.49 -16.68
CA ASP A 31 0.92 27.76 -16.65
C ASP A 31 1.59 27.32 -17.97
N LYS A 32 1.11 26.24 -18.60
CA LYS A 32 1.61 25.71 -19.90
C LYS A 32 1.20 26.56 -21.11
N LEU A 33 -0.06 26.98 -21.18
CA LEU A 33 -0.61 27.70 -22.34
C LEU A 33 -0.64 29.23 -22.18
N GLY A 34 -0.45 29.72 -20.95
CA GLY A 34 -0.70 31.11 -20.59
C GLY A 34 -2.20 31.40 -20.36
N PHE A 35 -2.47 32.48 -19.63
CA PHE A 35 -3.81 32.77 -19.10
C PHE A 35 -4.89 32.91 -20.20
N SER A 36 -4.64 33.76 -21.21
CA SER A 36 -5.63 34.03 -22.26
C SER A 36 -5.92 32.81 -23.11
N LYS A 37 -4.88 32.08 -23.53
CA LYS A 37 -5.07 30.88 -24.35
C LYS A 37 -5.76 29.77 -23.57
N ALA A 38 -5.42 29.59 -22.29
CA ALA A 38 -6.09 28.63 -21.43
C ALA A 38 -7.60 28.94 -21.29
N THR A 39 -7.99 30.19 -21.09
CA THR A 39 -9.43 30.54 -21.02
C THR A 39 -10.18 30.25 -22.31
N GLU A 40 -9.54 30.49 -23.46
CA GLU A 40 -10.10 30.23 -24.78
C GLU A 40 -10.35 28.74 -25.01
N VAL A 41 -9.30 27.90 -24.86
CA VAL A 41 -9.40 26.46 -25.14
C VAL A 41 -10.29 25.71 -24.15
N LEU A 42 -10.35 26.17 -22.90
CA LEU A 42 -11.23 25.61 -21.88
C LEU A 42 -12.68 26.11 -21.99
N GLY A 43 -12.95 27.08 -22.87
CA GLY A 43 -14.29 27.65 -23.05
C GLY A 43 -14.85 28.29 -21.78
N ILE A 44 -14.01 29.00 -21.01
CA ILE A 44 -14.41 29.66 -19.76
C ILE A 44 -14.02 31.14 -19.75
N SER A 45 -14.77 31.94 -18.99
CA SER A 45 -14.43 33.36 -18.81
C SER A 45 -13.17 33.54 -17.94
N LYS A 46 -12.50 34.69 -18.08
CA LYS A 46 -11.37 35.08 -17.21
C LYS A 46 -11.77 35.12 -15.72
N GLY A 47 -12.99 35.58 -15.42
CA GLY A 47 -13.54 35.57 -14.06
C GLY A 47 -13.77 34.17 -13.52
N SER A 48 -14.28 33.25 -14.36
CA SER A 48 -14.43 31.83 -13.98
C SER A 48 -13.08 31.20 -13.66
N MET A 49 -12.07 31.41 -14.53
CA MET A 49 -10.70 30.95 -14.30
C MET A 49 -10.14 31.45 -12.95
N HIS A 50 -10.36 32.74 -12.64
CA HIS A 50 -9.95 33.30 -11.35
C HIS A 50 -10.69 32.62 -10.18
N ASN A 51 -12.02 32.53 -10.23
CA ASN A 51 -12.82 31.91 -9.18
C ASN A 51 -12.40 30.45 -8.91
N TYR A 52 -12.11 29.70 -9.97
CA TYR A 52 -11.65 28.31 -9.88
C TYR A 52 -10.26 28.19 -9.24
N LEU A 53 -9.29 28.98 -9.69
CA LEU A 53 -7.93 28.94 -9.15
C LEU A 53 -7.87 29.44 -7.71
N HIS A 54 -8.79 30.32 -7.30
CA HIS A 54 -8.91 30.77 -5.92
C HIS A 54 -9.78 29.85 -5.05
N GLY A 55 -10.41 28.81 -5.61
CA GLY A 55 -11.26 27.88 -4.85
C GLY A 55 -12.62 28.46 -4.43
N ILE A 56 -13.03 29.59 -5.02
CA ILE A 56 -14.32 30.24 -4.75
C ILE A 56 -15.47 29.41 -5.34
N ARG A 57 -15.21 28.71 -6.45
CA ARG A 57 -16.17 27.81 -7.10
C ARG A 57 -15.51 26.50 -7.44
N LYS A 58 -16.28 25.41 -7.32
CA LYS A 58 -15.87 24.09 -7.81
C LYS A 58 -15.69 24.12 -9.32
N ILE A 59 -14.64 23.48 -9.81
CA ILE A 59 -14.35 23.36 -11.25
C ILE A 59 -15.26 22.26 -11.82
N PRO A 60 -16.07 22.57 -12.85
CA PRO A 60 -16.94 21.59 -13.47
C PRO A 60 -16.20 20.45 -14.19
N ASP A 61 -16.83 19.30 -14.32
CA ASP A 61 -16.26 18.08 -14.90
C ASP A 61 -15.84 18.28 -16.37
N GLU A 62 -16.64 19.01 -17.15
CA GLU A 62 -16.39 19.32 -18.56
C GLU A 62 -15.21 20.28 -18.75
N VAL A 63 -14.95 21.16 -17.77
CA VAL A 63 -13.77 22.02 -17.78
C VAL A 63 -12.51 21.19 -17.52
N ILE A 64 -12.58 20.24 -16.58
CA ILE A 64 -11.47 19.31 -16.32
C ILE A 64 -11.22 18.41 -17.52
N PHE A 65 -12.27 17.87 -18.14
CA PHE A 65 -12.13 17.04 -19.33
C PHE A 65 -11.40 17.77 -20.46
N ARG A 66 -11.78 19.03 -20.74
CA ARG A 66 -11.06 19.88 -21.70
C ARG A 66 -9.63 20.18 -21.26
N ALA A 67 -9.39 20.39 -19.98
CA ALA A 67 -8.05 20.62 -19.45
C ALA A 67 -7.11 19.41 -19.68
N LEU A 68 -7.61 18.18 -19.49
CA LEU A 68 -6.82 16.97 -19.70
C LEU A 68 -6.38 16.78 -21.16
N GLN A 69 -7.15 17.28 -22.13
CA GLN A 69 -6.78 17.24 -23.56
C GLN A 69 -5.51 18.05 -23.87
N HIS A 70 -5.09 18.95 -22.98
CA HIS A 70 -3.90 19.79 -23.13
C HIS A 70 -2.71 19.32 -22.27
N LEU A 71 -2.86 18.20 -21.56
CA LEU A 71 -1.83 17.60 -20.74
C LEU A 71 -1.34 16.28 -21.33
N GLU A 72 -0.09 15.97 -21.06
CA GLU A 72 0.44 14.63 -21.25
C GLU A 72 0.07 13.74 -20.04
N GLU A 73 -0.02 12.42 -20.25
CA GLU A 73 -0.34 11.47 -19.19
C GLU A 73 0.69 11.53 -18.04
N GLY A 74 1.97 11.81 -18.36
CA GLY A 74 3.02 12.02 -17.38
C GLY A 74 2.76 13.24 -16.47
N GLU A 75 2.36 14.37 -17.05
CA GLU A 75 2.01 15.58 -16.30
C GLU A 75 0.83 15.33 -15.36
N PHE A 76 -0.19 14.61 -15.82
CA PHE A 76 -1.31 14.20 -14.97
C PHE A 76 -0.86 13.34 -13.80
N LYS A 77 0.03 12.36 -14.05
CA LYS A 77 0.56 11.46 -13.03
C LYS A 77 1.39 12.17 -11.97
N GLU A 78 2.06 13.27 -12.30
CA GLU A 78 2.79 14.12 -11.35
C GLU A 78 1.85 14.95 -10.47
N ILE A 79 0.74 15.40 -11.03
CA ILE A 79 -0.22 16.27 -10.34
C ILE A 79 -1.09 15.48 -9.38
N VAL A 80 -1.61 14.34 -9.84
CA VAL A 80 -2.59 13.55 -9.09
C VAL A 80 -1.90 12.48 -8.27
N GLY A 81 -2.12 12.52 -6.95
CA GLY A 81 -1.52 11.58 -5.99
C GLY A 81 -1.94 10.13 -6.25
N SER A 82 -1.11 9.17 -5.82
CA SER A 82 -1.30 7.73 -6.10
C SER A 82 -2.69 7.19 -5.73
N PHE A 83 -3.25 7.57 -4.59
CA PHE A 83 -4.59 7.12 -4.17
C PHE A 83 -5.72 7.70 -5.02
N GLU A 84 -5.59 8.96 -5.41
CA GLU A 84 -6.58 9.61 -6.26
C GLU A 84 -6.53 9.08 -7.68
N ARG A 85 -5.35 8.70 -8.18
CA ARG A 85 -5.24 7.95 -9.45
C ARG A 85 -6.02 6.64 -9.40
N LEU A 86 -6.02 5.92 -8.29
CA LEU A 86 -6.83 4.70 -8.14
C LEU A 86 -8.33 5.01 -8.20
N LYS A 87 -8.78 6.16 -7.67
CA LYS A 87 -10.17 6.60 -7.78
C LYS A 87 -10.56 6.89 -9.21
N VAL A 88 -9.72 7.65 -9.88
CA VAL A 88 -9.94 8.10 -11.25
C VAL A 88 -9.91 6.94 -12.25
N LEU A 89 -9.12 5.90 -11.98
CA LEU A 89 -9.11 4.64 -12.75
C LEU A 89 -10.27 3.69 -12.40
N GLY A 90 -11.13 4.05 -11.43
CA GLY A 90 -12.25 3.23 -10.99
C GLY A 90 -11.87 2.04 -10.10
N ILE A 91 -10.60 1.92 -9.70
CA ILE A 91 -10.12 0.86 -8.80
C ILE A 91 -10.60 1.12 -7.37
N LEU A 92 -10.64 2.39 -6.96
CA LEU A 92 -11.19 2.84 -5.69
C LEU A 92 -12.48 3.63 -5.95
N ARG A 93 -13.58 3.28 -5.28
CA ARG A 93 -14.86 3.99 -5.41
C ARG A 93 -14.92 5.19 -4.47
N GLU A 94 -15.89 6.08 -4.69
CA GLU A 94 -16.08 7.29 -3.87
C GLU A 94 -16.34 6.98 -2.40
N ASP A 95 -17.05 5.88 -2.12
CA ASP A 95 -17.37 5.40 -0.77
C ASP A 95 -16.19 4.70 -0.08
N GLY A 96 -15.02 4.63 -0.74
CA GLY A 96 -13.84 3.95 -0.24
C GLY A 96 -13.83 2.43 -0.48
N SER A 97 -14.86 1.87 -1.11
CA SER A 97 -14.85 0.46 -1.52
C SER A 97 -13.92 0.23 -2.71
N ILE A 98 -13.36 -0.98 -2.81
CA ILE A 98 -12.39 -1.35 -3.84
C ILE A 98 -13.11 -2.17 -4.91
N ASP A 99 -12.78 -1.95 -6.19
CA ASP A 99 -13.17 -2.84 -7.28
C ASP A 99 -12.34 -4.13 -7.23
N TYR A 100 -12.76 -5.05 -6.35
CA TYR A 100 -12.11 -6.35 -6.19
C TYR A 100 -12.01 -7.15 -7.49
N PRO A 101 -13.04 -7.19 -8.37
CA PRO A 101 -12.90 -7.82 -9.69
C PRO A 101 -11.71 -7.28 -10.49
N ALA A 102 -11.52 -5.97 -10.58
CA ALA A 102 -10.37 -5.38 -11.27
C ALA A 102 -9.04 -5.76 -10.61
N ILE A 103 -8.97 -5.75 -9.26
CA ILE A 103 -7.78 -6.18 -8.52
C ILE A 103 -7.47 -7.66 -8.77
N LEU A 104 -8.46 -8.54 -8.72
CA LEU A 104 -8.28 -9.98 -8.95
C LEU A 104 -7.83 -10.27 -10.38
N GLN A 105 -8.35 -9.54 -11.37
CA GLN A 105 -7.87 -9.63 -12.76
C GLN A 105 -6.41 -9.19 -12.87
N ALA A 106 -6.03 -8.09 -12.22
CA ALA A 106 -4.64 -7.63 -12.19
C ALA A 106 -3.71 -8.65 -11.51
N LEU A 107 -4.15 -9.28 -10.41
CA LEU A 107 -3.40 -10.36 -9.77
C LEU A 107 -3.30 -11.60 -10.66
N ALA A 108 -4.36 -11.95 -11.39
CA ALA A 108 -4.36 -13.08 -12.33
C ALA A 108 -3.34 -12.86 -13.47
N LEU A 109 -3.15 -11.63 -13.94
CA LEU A 109 -2.11 -11.32 -14.94
C LEU A 109 -0.70 -11.69 -14.48
N ALA A 110 -0.42 -11.64 -13.17
CA ALA A 110 0.87 -12.03 -12.62
C ALA A 110 1.18 -13.52 -12.82
N THR A 111 0.19 -14.36 -13.13
CA THR A 111 0.46 -15.77 -13.50
C THR A 111 1.17 -15.90 -14.84
N SER A 112 1.02 -14.92 -15.72
CA SER A 112 1.62 -14.85 -17.06
C SER A 112 2.70 -13.77 -17.21
N ASP A 113 2.83 -12.85 -16.24
CA ASP A 113 3.79 -11.75 -16.25
C ASP A 113 4.79 -11.89 -15.09
N GLU A 114 6.03 -12.27 -15.42
CA GLU A 114 7.07 -12.53 -14.42
C GLU A 114 7.49 -11.26 -13.67
N TYR A 115 7.47 -10.09 -14.31
CA TYR A 115 7.82 -8.84 -13.64
C TYR A 115 6.79 -8.50 -12.57
N LEU A 116 5.50 -8.57 -12.91
CA LEU A 116 4.39 -8.31 -11.99
C LEU A 116 4.39 -9.31 -10.84
N LYS A 117 4.63 -10.59 -11.13
CA LYS A 117 4.79 -11.64 -10.11
C LYS A 117 5.90 -11.30 -9.12
N GLN A 118 7.09 -10.95 -9.60
CA GLN A 118 8.20 -10.58 -8.73
C GLN A 118 7.91 -9.32 -7.90
N ALA A 119 7.23 -8.33 -8.50
CA ALA A 119 6.81 -7.13 -7.79
C ALA A 119 5.84 -7.45 -6.63
N ILE A 120 4.84 -8.32 -6.86
CA ILE A 120 3.88 -8.76 -5.84
C ILE A 120 4.59 -9.54 -4.73
N LEU A 121 5.46 -10.49 -5.08
CA LEU A 121 6.19 -11.30 -4.09
C LEU A 121 7.08 -10.42 -3.21
N ARG A 122 7.84 -9.50 -3.80
CA ARG A 122 8.69 -8.57 -3.05
C ARG A 122 7.85 -7.69 -2.13
N PHE A 123 6.76 -7.12 -2.64
CA PHE A 123 5.85 -6.33 -1.82
C PHE A 123 5.32 -7.13 -0.61
N ALA A 124 4.90 -8.38 -0.83
CA ALA A 124 4.39 -9.23 0.24
C ALA A 124 5.46 -9.57 1.29
N VAL A 125 6.70 -9.84 0.87
CA VAL A 125 7.81 -10.14 1.78
C VAL A 125 8.25 -8.90 2.57
N ASP A 126 8.24 -7.72 1.95
CA ASP A 126 8.67 -6.48 2.58
C ASP A 126 7.63 -5.95 3.58
N ASN A 127 6.34 -6.16 3.32
CA ASN A 127 5.26 -5.60 4.13
C ASN A 127 4.53 -6.61 5.04
N PHE A 128 4.47 -7.89 4.68
CA PHE A 128 3.65 -8.91 5.36
C PHE A 128 4.45 -10.12 5.84
N ARG A 129 5.76 -9.96 6.06
CA ARG A 129 6.67 -11.06 6.43
C ARG A 129 6.16 -11.93 7.59
N GLU A 130 5.67 -11.30 8.66
CA GLU A 130 5.22 -12.03 9.85
C GLU A 130 3.92 -12.80 9.60
N ASP A 131 3.00 -12.23 8.81
CA ASP A 131 1.78 -12.92 8.42
C ASP A 131 2.08 -14.10 7.48
N LEU A 132 3.04 -13.93 6.55
CA LEU A 132 3.54 -15.03 5.71
C LEU A 132 4.14 -16.14 6.55
N LYS A 133 4.99 -15.82 7.54
CA LYS A 133 5.54 -16.82 8.47
C LYS A 133 4.45 -17.55 9.25
N ARG A 134 3.39 -16.85 9.67
CA ARG A 134 2.25 -17.46 10.36
C ARG A 134 1.50 -18.44 9.46
N ILE A 135 1.19 -18.02 8.22
CA ILE A 135 0.49 -18.85 7.23
C ILE A 135 1.31 -20.08 6.87
N LEU A 136 2.63 -19.94 6.74
CA LEU A 136 3.56 -21.03 6.44
C LEU A 136 3.87 -21.92 7.66
N GLY A 137 3.23 -21.68 8.81
CA GLY A 137 3.44 -22.48 10.03
C GLY A 137 4.84 -22.33 10.65
N MET A 138 5.60 -21.29 10.25
CA MET A 138 6.95 -21.03 10.75
C MET A 138 6.92 -20.36 12.14
N ILE A 139 5.80 -19.71 12.49
CA ILE A 139 5.53 -19.28 13.85
C ILE A 139 4.67 -20.37 14.48
N PRO A 140 5.15 -21.05 15.54
CA PRO A 140 4.34 -22.05 16.19
C PRO A 140 3.20 -21.32 16.94
N THR A 141 2.02 -21.30 16.34
CA THR A 141 0.83 -20.57 16.82
C THR A 141 0.19 -21.25 18.03
N ASN A 142 0.53 -22.51 18.30
CA ASN A 142 -0.01 -23.33 19.37
C ASN A 142 1.10 -23.93 20.27
N VAL A 143 2.10 -23.15 20.69
CA VAL A 143 2.99 -23.64 21.77
C VAL A 143 2.31 -23.45 23.12
N VAL A 144 1.64 -24.51 23.58
CA VAL A 144 1.18 -24.59 24.98
C VAL A 144 2.32 -25.16 25.79
N LEU A 145 2.98 -24.31 26.59
CA LEU A 145 3.93 -24.78 27.60
C LEU A 145 3.13 -25.41 28.74
N LYS A 146 3.22 -26.74 28.87
CA LYS A 146 2.66 -27.46 30.01
C LYS A 146 3.74 -27.72 31.04
N TRP A 147 3.44 -27.39 32.30
CA TRP A 147 4.28 -27.72 33.44
C TRP A 147 4.05 -29.18 33.82
N GLU A 148 4.77 -30.10 33.17
CA GLU A 148 4.65 -31.52 33.44
C GLU A 148 5.76 -32.00 34.39
N HIS A 149 5.51 -33.11 35.09
CA HIS A 149 6.44 -33.65 36.09
C HIS A 149 7.82 -33.98 35.49
N GLY A 150 7.87 -34.40 34.23
CA GLY A 150 9.14 -34.60 33.52
C GLY A 150 9.95 -33.31 33.30
N PHE A 151 9.28 -32.16 33.11
CA PHE A 151 9.93 -30.85 33.03
C PHE A 151 10.42 -30.39 34.41
N GLU A 152 9.65 -30.65 35.46
CA GLU A 152 10.03 -30.37 36.84
C GLU A 152 11.25 -31.20 37.28
N GLU A 153 11.29 -32.49 36.95
CA GLU A 153 12.47 -33.34 37.15
C GLU A 153 13.68 -32.84 36.36
N PHE A 154 13.48 -32.47 35.09
CA PHE A 154 14.54 -31.92 34.24
C PHE A 154 15.13 -30.64 34.84
N MET A 155 14.28 -29.72 35.30
CA MET A 155 14.69 -28.49 35.96
C MET A 155 15.37 -28.77 37.30
N THR A 156 14.87 -29.71 38.11
CA THR A 156 15.41 -30.08 39.42
C THR A 156 16.79 -30.73 39.31
N LYS A 157 16.97 -31.64 38.32
CA LYS A 157 18.28 -32.26 38.03
C LYS A 157 19.32 -31.22 37.58
N ARG A 158 18.88 -30.16 36.88
CA ARG A 158 19.77 -29.15 36.28
C ARG A 158 19.87 -27.83 37.07
N LYS A 159 19.04 -27.59 38.08
CA LYS A 159 19.21 -26.52 39.08
C LYS A 159 20.00 -27.07 40.28
N LYS A 160 21.31 -26.86 40.28
CA LYS A 160 22.12 -27.05 41.51
C LYS A 160 22.08 -25.77 42.34
N LYS A 161 21.48 -25.82 43.53
CA LYS A 161 21.48 -24.73 44.54
C LYS A 161 21.04 -23.36 44.01
N GLY A 162 19.90 -23.30 43.30
CA GLY A 162 19.34 -22.05 42.78
C GLY A 162 20.05 -21.46 41.56
N ARG A 163 21.13 -22.08 41.07
CA ARG A 163 21.83 -21.67 39.84
C ARG A 163 21.47 -22.57 38.67
N VAL A 164 21.22 -21.96 37.52
CA VAL A 164 21.04 -22.68 36.25
C VAL A 164 22.38 -23.29 35.85
N SER A 165 22.43 -24.61 35.59
CA SER A 165 23.66 -25.27 35.15
C SER A 165 24.12 -24.80 33.77
N HIS A 166 25.43 -24.80 33.55
CA HIS A 166 26.03 -24.46 32.24
C HIS A 166 25.51 -25.39 31.14
N GLU A 167 25.35 -26.69 31.42
CA GLU A 167 24.76 -27.64 30.46
C GLU A 167 23.34 -27.27 30.01
N LEU A 168 22.53 -26.65 30.88
CA LEU A 168 21.19 -26.17 30.52
C LEU A 168 21.26 -24.88 29.71
N ILE A 169 22.19 -23.99 30.05
CA ILE A 169 22.47 -22.77 29.27
C ILE A 169 22.93 -23.15 27.86
N ASP A 170 23.87 -24.08 27.73
CA ASP A 170 24.41 -24.57 26.46
C ASP A 170 23.35 -25.30 25.63
N TYR A 171 22.53 -26.14 26.27
CA TYR A 171 21.39 -26.77 25.60
C TYR A 171 20.42 -25.75 25.01
N VAL A 172 20.06 -24.72 25.79
CA VAL A 172 19.13 -23.67 25.34
C VAL A 172 19.76 -22.80 24.25
N ILE A 173 21.00 -22.32 24.44
CA ILE A 173 21.72 -21.48 23.46
C ILE A 173 21.90 -22.20 22.13
N ASN A 174 22.09 -23.52 22.12
CA ASN A 174 22.26 -24.29 20.90
C ASN A 174 20.95 -24.86 20.35
N HIS A 175 19.83 -24.74 21.08
CA HIS A 175 18.56 -25.29 20.63
C HIS A 175 18.10 -24.60 19.34
N PRO A 176 17.73 -25.32 18.27
CA PRO A 176 17.33 -24.72 17.00
C PRO A 176 16.08 -23.82 17.08
N ASN A 177 15.34 -23.87 18.20
CA ASN A 177 14.15 -23.06 18.40
C ASN A 177 14.50 -21.76 19.14
N THR A 178 14.53 -20.65 18.41
CA THR A 178 14.81 -19.30 18.92
C THR A 178 13.76 -18.80 19.92
N TRP A 179 12.52 -19.30 19.86
CA TRP A 179 11.47 -18.95 20.81
C TRP A 179 11.74 -19.57 22.19
N LEU A 180 12.20 -20.83 22.23
CA LEU A 180 12.62 -21.48 23.49
C LEU A 180 13.74 -20.69 24.17
N ARG A 181 14.70 -20.16 23.41
CA ARG A 181 15.77 -19.29 23.93
C ARG A 181 15.23 -18.01 24.59
N ASN A 182 14.23 -17.39 23.99
CA ASN A 182 13.64 -16.14 24.49
C ASN A 182 12.79 -16.36 25.75
N VAL A 183 11.97 -17.42 25.77
CA VAL A 183 11.20 -17.83 26.96
C VAL A 183 12.13 -18.16 28.11
N PHE A 184 13.17 -18.95 27.86
CA PHE A 184 14.14 -19.33 28.89
C PHE A 184 14.89 -18.10 29.44
N ARG A 185 15.30 -17.17 28.56
CA ARG A 185 15.91 -15.89 28.98
C ARG A 185 14.98 -15.06 29.86
N HIS A 186 13.68 -15.04 29.57
CA HIS A 186 12.68 -14.36 30.39
C HIS A 186 12.51 -15.04 31.75
N TYR A 187 12.38 -16.36 31.79
CA TYR A 187 12.25 -17.12 33.05
C TYR A 187 13.47 -17.02 33.95
N VAL A 188 14.68 -17.06 33.40
CA VAL A 188 15.92 -16.92 34.19
C VAL A 188 16.04 -15.51 34.79
N ARG A 189 15.55 -14.47 34.09
CA ARG A 189 15.50 -13.10 34.62
C ARG A 189 14.58 -12.93 35.83
N TYR A 190 13.55 -13.76 35.98
CA TYR A 190 12.64 -13.74 37.14
C TYR A 190 13.13 -14.60 38.31
N LEU A 191 14.20 -15.38 38.11
CA LEU A 191 14.79 -16.25 39.12
C LEU A 191 16.01 -15.62 39.82
N TYR A 192 16.37 -14.39 39.46
CA TYR A 192 17.43 -13.58 40.06
C TYR A 192 16.89 -12.24 40.52
#